data_AF-A0A3D3TIQ5-F1
#
_entry.id   AF-A0A3D3TIQ5-F1
#
_cell.length_a   1.000
_cell.length_b   1.000
_cell.length_c   1.000
_cell.angle_alpha   90.00
_cell.angle_beta   90.00
_cell.angle_gamma   90.00
#
_symmetry.space_group_name_H-M   'P 1'
#
loop_
_entity.id
_entity.type
_entity.pdbx_description
1 polymer ?
#
loop_
_entity_poly.entity_id
_entity_poly.type
_entity_poly.pdbx_seq_one_letter_code
_entity_poly.pdbx_strand_id
1 'polypeptide(L)'
;INEGKVSMEAVDAAVANILRVKFRMGLFENPYTDTSKSSVLYAPEHMAAARQAAIESAVLLKNNGVLPIRETQKIAVIGPMADAPHDQLGTWIFDGDKNYTVTPVGALKGDYKHINYVYEPALAFSRDLNTGNFEKARQAAASADVAVVFVGEEAILSGEAHSLSDINLIGVQSDLLKAVKSAGKPVVLVIMAGRPLTIERDLPYADAVLFNFHPGTMGGPAILDLLYGKANPSGKLPVTFVREVGQIPMYYNHNNTGRPPMGNETMLKDIPLEAGQTSLGNTSFYLDSGKDPLYPFGYGLSYTTFEYSDLRLSSSSINMGRELTVSVNIRNTGNSDGTEVAQLYIRDLVGSVIRPVKELKGFQRVHLKAGESKVIEFRLSTE
;
A
#
# COMPACT_ATOMS: atom_id res chain seq x y z
N ILE A 1 -1.90 -49.64 -0.88
CA ILE A 1 -3.04 -50.56 -0.68
C ILE A 1 -2.56 -52.02 -0.64
N ASN A 2 -2.04 -52.57 -1.72
CA ASN A 2 -1.54 -53.96 -1.75
C ASN A 2 -0.40 -54.24 -0.75
N GLU A 3 0.44 -53.24 -0.48
CA GLU A 3 1.50 -53.30 0.54
C GLU A 3 1.03 -52.87 1.95
N GLY A 4 -0.26 -52.63 2.17
CA GLY A 4 -0.80 -52.19 3.47
C GLY A 4 -0.45 -50.75 3.91
N LYS A 5 0.40 -50.03 3.17
CA LYS A 5 0.86 -48.66 3.52
C LYS A 5 -0.23 -47.58 3.47
N VAL A 6 -1.35 -47.84 2.80
CA VAL A 6 -2.49 -46.92 2.65
C VAL A 6 -3.76 -47.77 2.60
N SER A 7 -4.81 -47.39 3.34
CA SER A 7 -6.11 -48.05 3.34
C SER A 7 -6.94 -47.68 2.10
N MET A 8 -7.84 -48.58 1.67
CA MET A 8 -8.85 -48.24 0.66
C MET A 8 -9.74 -47.08 1.11
N GLU A 9 -10.09 -47.03 2.38
CA GLU A 9 -10.92 -45.96 2.95
C GLU A 9 -10.29 -44.56 2.81
N ALA A 10 -8.96 -44.45 2.94
CA ALA A 10 -8.26 -43.19 2.70
C ALA A 10 -8.33 -42.76 1.22
N VAL A 11 -8.28 -43.73 0.30
CA VAL A 11 -8.45 -43.48 -1.13
C VAL A 11 -9.88 -43.10 -1.44
N ASP A 12 -10.86 -43.82 -0.90
CA ASP A 12 -12.28 -43.53 -1.09
C ASP A 12 -12.63 -42.13 -0.56
N ALA A 13 -12.09 -41.74 0.59
CA ALA A 13 -12.25 -40.39 1.13
C ALA A 13 -11.66 -39.31 0.20
N ALA A 14 -10.45 -39.54 -0.34
CA ALA A 14 -9.82 -38.63 -1.29
C ALA A 14 -10.63 -38.49 -2.59
N VAL A 15 -11.09 -39.62 -3.14
CA VAL A 15 -11.94 -39.65 -4.34
C VAL A 15 -13.28 -38.96 -4.07
N ALA A 16 -13.94 -39.28 -2.95
CA ALA A 16 -15.21 -38.67 -2.57
C ALA A 16 -15.10 -37.14 -2.43
N ASN A 17 -13.97 -36.62 -1.95
CA ASN A 17 -13.73 -35.18 -1.90
C ASN A 17 -13.72 -34.54 -3.30
N ILE A 18 -13.04 -35.16 -4.28
CA ILE A 18 -13.01 -34.67 -5.66
C ILE A 18 -14.40 -34.74 -6.30
N LEU A 19 -15.10 -35.87 -6.14
CA LEU A 19 -16.45 -36.04 -6.68
C LEU A 19 -17.43 -35.04 -6.06
N ARG A 20 -17.34 -34.80 -4.74
CA ARG A 20 -18.19 -33.82 -4.04
C ARG A 20 -18.04 -32.41 -4.60
N VAL A 21 -16.81 -32.00 -4.93
CA VAL A 21 -16.57 -30.70 -5.59
C VAL A 21 -17.22 -30.67 -6.97
N LYS A 22 -17.03 -31.72 -7.79
CA LYS A 22 -17.65 -31.82 -9.12
C LYS A 22 -19.19 -31.79 -9.07
N PHE A 23 -19.79 -32.47 -8.09
CA PHE A 23 -21.24 -32.42 -7.84
C PHE A 23 -21.71 -31.02 -7.45
N ARG A 24 -21.03 -30.35 -6.51
CA ARG A 24 -21.37 -28.98 -6.10
C ARG A 24 -21.23 -27.97 -7.24
N MET A 25 -20.31 -28.20 -8.16
CA MET A 25 -20.13 -27.40 -9.37
C MET A 25 -21.17 -27.72 -10.46
N GLY A 26 -22.03 -28.73 -10.28
CA GLY A 26 -23.02 -29.15 -11.27
C GLY A 26 -22.41 -29.82 -12.51
N LEU A 27 -21.17 -30.30 -12.43
CA LEU A 27 -20.45 -30.86 -13.58
C LEU A 27 -20.94 -32.25 -13.99
N PHE A 28 -21.74 -32.92 -13.16
CA PHE A 28 -22.40 -34.17 -13.55
C PHE A 28 -23.66 -33.91 -14.38
N GLU A 29 -24.34 -32.79 -14.14
CA GLU A 29 -25.55 -32.37 -14.84
C GLU A 29 -25.22 -31.56 -16.09
N ASN A 30 -24.24 -30.64 -16.00
CA ASN A 30 -23.80 -29.79 -17.10
C ASN A 30 -22.26 -29.82 -17.25
N PRO A 31 -21.71 -30.88 -17.86
CA PRO A 31 -20.26 -31.09 -17.95
C PRO A 31 -19.54 -30.17 -18.95
N TYR A 32 -20.25 -29.46 -19.82
CA TYR A 32 -19.66 -28.72 -20.94
C TYR A 32 -19.87 -27.20 -20.81
N THR A 33 -18.81 -26.45 -21.13
CA THR A 33 -18.87 -25.00 -21.28
C THR A 33 -19.50 -24.65 -22.63
N ASP A 34 -20.36 -23.63 -22.63
CA ASP A 34 -20.89 -23.03 -23.85
C ASP A 34 -19.81 -22.19 -24.54
N THR A 35 -19.23 -22.73 -25.61
CA THR A 35 -18.15 -22.09 -26.39
C THR A 35 -18.65 -21.01 -27.34
N SER A 36 -19.97 -20.81 -27.45
CA SER A 36 -20.55 -19.73 -28.28
C SER A 36 -20.59 -18.39 -27.55
N LYS A 37 -20.42 -18.37 -26.22
CA LYS A 37 -20.43 -17.14 -25.42
C LYS A 37 -19.23 -16.28 -25.74
N SER A 38 -19.50 -15.00 -26.01
CA SER A 38 -18.45 -14.00 -26.16
C SER A 38 -17.65 -13.87 -24.87
N SER A 39 -16.33 -13.68 -25.02
CA SER A 39 -15.47 -13.38 -23.88
C SER A 39 -15.89 -12.07 -23.22
N VAL A 40 -15.94 -12.08 -21.89
CA VAL A 40 -16.15 -10.88 -21.05
C VAL A 40 -14.84 -10.39 -20.43
N LEU A 41 -13.70 -10.95 -20.86
CA LEU A 41 -12.38 -10.44 -20.47
C LEU A 41 -12.28 -8.98 -20.91
N TYR A 42 -11.87 -8.11 -19.98
CA TYR A 42 -11.72 -6.67 -20.21
C TYR A 42 -13.01 -5.94 -20.64
N ALA A 43 -14.19 -6.49 -20.33
CA ALA A 43 -15.46 -5.79 -20.55
C ALA A 43 -15.44 -4.39 -19.88
N PRO A 44 -16.10 -3.37 -20.46
CA PRO A 44 -16.04 -1.99 -19.95
C PRO A 44 -16.38 -1.86 -18.46
N GLU A 45 -17.36 -2.62 -17.97
CA GLU A 45 -17.76 -2.69 -16.56
C GLU A 45 -16.67 -3.29 -15.65
N HIS A 46 -15.92 -4.27 -16.13
CA HIS A 46 -14.78 -4.84 -15.40
C HIS A 46 -13.61 -3.87 -15.36
N MET A 47 -13.38 -3.12 -16.44
CA MET A 47 -12.36 -2.07 -16.48
C MET A 47 -12.73 -0.90 -15.57
N ALA A 48 -14.01 -0.52 -15.50
CA ALA A 48 -14.49 0.47 -14.54
C ALA A 48 -14.30 0.00 -13.09
N ALA A 49 -14.62 -1.25 -12.78
CA ALA A 49 -14.38 -1.84 -11.47
C ALA A 49 -12.88 -1.90 -11.12
N ALA A 50 -12.02 -2.23 -12.10
CA ALA A 50 -10.57 -2.23 -11.91
C ALA A 50 -10.02 -0.84 -11.59
N ARG A 51 -10.51 0.22 -12.28
CA ARG A 51 -10.15 1.62 -11.98
C ARG A 51 -10.56 1.99 -10.56
N GLN A 52 -11.79 1.65 -10.15
CA GLN A 52 -12.27 1.93 -8.79
C GLN A 52 -11.44 1.20 -7.72
N ALA A 53 -11.12 -0.08 -7.94
CA ALA A 53 -10.27 -0.85 -7.03
C ALA A 53 -8.87 -0.22 -6.89
N ALA A 54 -8.28 0.25 -7.99
CA ALA A 54 -6.98 0.94 -7.98
C ALA A 54 -7.01 2.30 -7.28
N ILE A 55 -8.12 3.05 -7.39
CA ILE A 55 -8.33 4.30 -6.65
C ILE A 55 -8.39 4.03 -5.13
N GLU A 56 -9.17 3.03 -4.73
CA GLU A 56 -9.42 2.74 -3.31
C GLU A 56 -8.24 2.05 -2.60
N SER A 57 -7.35 1.39 -3.35
CA SER A 57 -6.16 0.71 -2.81
C SER A 57 -4.95 1.63 -2.63
N ALA A 58 -4.91 2.76 -3.34
CA ALA A 58 -3.79 3.69 -3.29
C ALA A 58 -3.66 4.36 -1.91
N VAL A 59 -2.43 4.40 -1.40
CA VAL A 59 -2.10 4.93 -0.07
C VAL A 59 -1.27 6.21 -0.21
N LEU A 60 -1.79 7.32 0.28
CA LEU A 60 -1.04 8.57 0.38
C LEU A 60 -0.13 8.51 1.61
N LEU A 61 1.18 8.42 1.41
CA LEU A 61 2.16 8.27 2.49
C LEU A 61 2.70 9.61 3.00
N LYS A 62 2.74 10.61 2.12
CA LYS A 62 3.23 11.96 2.43
C LYS A 62 2.54 12.97 1.52
N ASN A 63 2.20 14.14 2.04
CA ASN A 63 1.76 15.28 1.23
C ASN A 63 2.04 16.62 1.91
N ASN A 64 3.03 17.36 1.40
CA ASN A 64 3.38 18.70 1.89
C ASN A 64 2.59 19.81 1.16
N GLY A 65 1.32 19.54 0.83
CA GLY A 65 0.42 20.49 0.14
C GLY A 65 0.60 20.57 -1.38
N VAL A 66 1.29 19.59 -1.99
CA VAL A 66 1.50 19.54 -3.46
C VAL A 66 0.34 18.84 -4.17
N LEU A 67 -0.29 17.87 -3.50
CA LEU A 67 -1.47 17.17 -4.02
C LEU A 67 -2.76 17.70 -3.39
N PRO A 68 -3.86 17.79 -4.16
CA PRO A 68 -3.96 17.48 -5.59
C PRO A 68 -3.33 18.56 -6.50
N ILE A 69 -2.83 18.15 -7.66
CA ILE A 69 -2.29 19.01 -8.72
C ILE A 69 -3.45 19.74 -9.41
N ARG A 70 -3.26 21.01 -9.76
CA ARG A 70 -4.25 21.75 -10.57
C ARG A 70 -4.07 21.42 -12.05
N GLU A 71 -5.16 21.21 -12.78
CA GLU A 71 -5.12 20.91 -14.22
C GLU A 71 -4.43 21.99 -15.07
N THR A 72 -4.34 23.23 -14.57
CA THR A 72 -3.62 24.33 -15.24
C THR A 72 -2.10 24.21 -15.14
N GLN A 73 -1.58 23.38 -14.24
CA GLN A 73 -0.14 23.20 -14.04
C GLN A 73 0.41 22.21 -15.07
N LYS A 74 1.54 22.55 -15.68
CA LYS A 74 2.28 21.61 -16.51
C LYS A 74 3.00 20.60 -15.64
N ILE A 75 2.90 19.31 -15.95
CA ILE A 75 3.62 18.26 -15.24
C ILE A 75 4.79 17.70 -16.05
N ALA A 76 5.87 17.32 -15.37
CA ALA A 76 6.90 16.45 -15.93
C ALA A 76 6.65 15.03 -15.46
N VAL A 77 6.40 14.11 -16.38
CA VAL A 77 6.21 12.68 -16.11
C VAL A 77 7.55 11.99 -16.32
N ILE A 78 8.11 11.43 -15.25
CA ILE A 78 9.47 10.90 -15.25
C ILE A 78 9.50 9.50 -14.64
N GLY A 79 10.37 8.63 -15.13
CA GLY A 79 10.69 7.35 -14.48
C GLY A 79 10.15 6.11 -15.19
N PRO A 80 10.73 4.94 -14.87
CA PRO A 80 10.53 3.71 -15.64
C PRO A 80 9.10 3.14 -15.52
N MET A 81 8.38 3.45 -14.44
CA MET A 81 7.03 2.92 -14.20
C MET A 81 5.91 3.76 -14.84
N ALA A 82 6.25 4.89 -15.49
CA ALA A 82 5.25 5.80 -16.07
C ALA A 82 4.55 5.24 -17.32
N ASP A 83 5.21 4.36 -18.07
CA ASP A 83 4.68 3.73 -19.30
C ASP A 83 5.08 2.25 -19.40
N ALA A 84 4.92 1.49 -18.30
CA ALA A 84 5.26 0.07 -18.20
C ALA A 84 3.99 -0.81 -18.10
N PRO A 85 3.31 -1.12 -19.23
CA PRO A 85 1.97 -1.75 -19.21
C PRO A 85 1.97 -3.20 -18.70
N HIS A 86 3.09 -3.93 -18.83
CA HIS A 86 3.19 -5.27 -18.25
C HIS A 86 3.44 -5.19 -16.75
N ASP A 87 4.40 -4.38 -16.32
CA ASP A 87 4.76 -4.29 -14.92
C ASP A 87 3.65 -3.67 -14.06
N GLN A 88 2.85 -2.75 -14.60
CA GLN A 88 1.69 -2.20 -13.90
C GLN A 88 0.68 -3.26 -13.46
N LEU A 89 0.58 -4.39 -14.18
CA LEU A 89 -0.32 -5.49 -13.84
C LEU A 89 0.11 -6.24 -12.56
N GLY A 90 1.40 -6.23 -12.23
CA GLY A 90 1.96 -6.98 -11.11
C GLY A 90 2.23 -8.44 -11.43
N THR A 91 2.50 -9.23 -10.40
CA THR A 91 2.76 -10.68 -10.51
C THR A 91 1.46 -11.50 -10.43
N TRP A 92 1.51 -12.81 -10.73
CA TRP A 92 0.35 -13.73 -10.72
C TRP A 92 -0.78 -13.37 -11.68
N ILE A 93 -0.43 -12.83 -12.85
CA ILE A 93 -1.35 -12.38 -13.92
C ILE A 93 -1.33 -13.29 -15.15
N PHE A 94 -1.59 -14.59 -14.97
CA PHE A 94 -1.43 -15.61 -16.00
C PHE A 94 -2.07 -15.28 -17.36
N ASP A 95 -3.31 -14.79 -17.34
CA ASP A 95 -4.12 -14.38 -18.49
C ASP A 95 -4.17 -12.85 -18.70
N GLY A 96 -3.33 -12.12 -17.96
CA GLY A 96 -3.18 -10.68 -18.08
C GLY A 96 -2.55 -10.30 -19.42
N ASP A 97 -3.23 -9.42 -20.16
CA ASP A 97 -2.76 -8.90 -21.44
C ASP A 97 -2.45 -7.40 -21.31
N LYS A 98 -1.17 -7.08 -21.43
CA LYS A 98 -0.64 -5.71 -21.34
C LYS A 98 -1.25 -4.76 -22.37
N ASN A 99 -1.82 -5.27 -23.46
CA ASN A 99 -2.48 -4.43 -24.48
C ASN A 99 -3.76 -3.77 -23.97
N TYR A 100 -4.37 -4.31 -22.91
CA TYR A 100 -5.52 -3.69 -22.23
C TYR A 100 -5.11 -2.83 -21.03
N THR A 101 -3.81 -2.78 -20.70
CA THR A 101 -3.32 -1.93 -19.62
C THR A 101 -3.25 -0.47 -20.09
N VAL A 102 -3.91 0.41 -19.36
CA VAL A 102 -3.78 1.86 -19.51
C VAL A 102 -2.77 2.37 -18.48
N THR A 103 -1.58 2.74 -18.96
CA THR A 103 -0.50 3.33 -18.15
C THR A 103 -0.77 4.80 -17.82
N PRO A 104 -0.05 5.43 -16.87
CA PRO A 104 -0.14 6.87 -16.65
C PRO A 104 0.07 7.70 -17.93
N VAL A 105 1.08 7.36 -18.73
CA VAL A 105 1.32 8.01 -20.04
C VAL A 105 0.21 7.67 -21.04
N GLY A 106 -0.30 6.43 -21.04
CA GLY A 106 -1.46 6.03 -21.85
C GLY A 106 -2.72 6.84 -21.51
N ALA A 107 -2.99 7.06 -20.24
CA ALA A 107 -4.11 7.88 -19.77
C ALA A 107 -3.95 9.36 -20.17
N LEU A 108 -2.72 9.90 -20.13
CA LEU A 108 -2.40 11.25 -20.63
C LEU A 108 -2.58 11.39 -22.14
N LYS A 109 -2.43 10.30 -22.91
CA LYS A 109 -2.76 10.29 -24.35
C LYS A 109 -4.28 10.15 -24.61
N GLY A 110 -5.03 9.62 -23.64
CA GLY A 110 -6.47 9.36 -23.70
C GLY A 110 -7.30 10.36 -22.91
N ASP A 111 -7.95 9.89 -21.84
CA ASP A 111 -8.88 10.66 -20.98
C ASP A 111 -8.29 11.98 -20.44
N TYR A 112 -6.95 12.05 -20.31
CA TYR A 112 -6.23 13.21 -19.78
C TYR A 112 -5.46 13.99 -20.86
N LYS A 113 -5.82 13.86 -22.14
CA LYS A 113 -5.15 14.59 -23.26
C LYS A 113 -5.18 16.12 -23.17
N HIS A 114 -6.00 16.68 -22.28
CA HIS A 114 -6.08 18.12 -22.03
C HIS A 114 -4.98 18.61 -21.06
N ILE A 115 -4.33 17.69 -20.33
CA ILE A 115 -3.24 18.00 -19.42
C ILE A 115 -1.98 18.33 -20.21
N ASN A 116 -1.34 19.44 -19.88
CA ASN A 116 -0.04 19.80 -20.44
C ASN A 116 1.07 19.01 -19.72
N TYR A 117 1.82 18.19 -20.46
CA TYR A 117 2.90 17.41 -19.87
C TYR A 117 4.13 17.32 -20.77
N VAL A 118 5.28 17.06 -20.15
CA VAL A 118 6.49 16.55 -20.80
C VAL A 118 6.79 15.16 -20.25
N TYR A 119 7.18 14.23 -21.10
CA TYR A 119 7.51 12.87 -20.69
C TYR A 119 9.00 12.57 -20.94
N GLU A 120 9.69 12.08 -19.92
CA GLU A 120 11.07 11.63 -19.99
C GLU A 120 11.25 10.37 -19.12
N PRO A 121 11.32 9.16 -19.71
CA PRO A 121 11.44 7.93 -18.92
C PRO A 121 12.69 7.91 -18.05
N ALA A 122 13.81 8.49 -18.52
CA ALA A 122 15.14 8.53 -17.90
C ALA A 122 15.81 7.16 -17.68
N LEU A 123 15.05 6.14 -17.27
CA LEU A 123 15.44 4.75 -17.07
C LEU A 123 14.54 3.84 -17.89
N ALA A 124 15.08 2.73 -18.39
CA ALA A 124 14.31 1.79 -19.21
C ALA A 124 13.44 0.85 -18.37
N PHE A 125 13.90 0.48 -17.17
CA PHE A 125 13.22 -0.44 -16.24
C PHE A 125 13.72 -0.18 -14.80
N SER A 126 13.08 -0.81 -13.80
CA SER A 126 13.35 -0.50 -12.38
C SER A 126 14.80 -0.74 -11.96
N ARG A 127 15.44 -1.79 -12.49
CA ARG A 127 16.83 -2.18 -12.17
C ARG A 127 17.91 -1.51 -13.00
N ASP A 128 17.53 -0.58 -13.88
CA ASP A 128 18.46 0.07 -14.78
C ASP A 128 19.52 0.86 -13.99
N LEU A 129 20.76 0.85 -14.50
CA LEU A 129 21.93 1.51 -13.92
C LEU A 129 22.41 2.70 -14.78
N ASN A 130 21.75 2.96 -15.91
CA ASN A 130 22.13 4.02 -16.82
C ASN A 130 21.72 5.40 -16.31
N THR A 131 22.70 6.22 -15.95
CA THR A 131 22.48 7.60 -15.48
C THR A 131 22.52 8.65 -16.60
N GLY A 132 22.79 8.24 -17.85
CA GLY A 132 23.05 9.15 -18.97
C GLY A 132 21.89 10.06 -19.36
N ASN A 133 20.65 9.73 -18.98
CA ASN A 133 19.47 10.56 -19.24
C ASN A 133 19.04 11.42 -18.03
N PHE A 134 19.79 11.43 -16.92
CA PHE A 134 19.40 12.19 -15.73
C PHE A 134 19.34 13.70 -15.98
N GLU A 135 20.22 14.21 -16.83
CA GLU A 135 20.19 15.63 -17.20
C GLU A 135 18.93 15.97 -18.01
N LYS A 136 18.46 15.07 -18.89
CA LYS A 136 17.17 15.24 -19.58
C LYS A 136 16.00 15.20 -18.62
N ALA A 137 16.02 14.31 -17.64
CA ALA A 137 15.00 14.23 -16.60
C ALA A 137 14.94 15.52 -15.76
N ARG A 138 16.11 16.04 -15.38
CA ARG A 138 16.24 17.33 -14.68
C ARG A 138 15.70 18.49 -15.52
N GLN A 139 16.00 18.53 -16.82
CA GLN A 139 15.49 19.54 -17.74
C GLN A 139 13.97 19.43 -17.93
N ALA A 140 13.43 18.22 -18.07
CA ALA A 140 12.00 17.97 -18.14
C ALA A 140 11.30 18.52 -16.89
N ALA A 141 11.82 18.18 -15.70
CA ALA A 141 11.33 18.71 -14.43
C ALA A 141 11.40 20.25 -14.38
N ALA A 142 12.54 20.85 -14.71
CA ALA A 142 12.72 22.30 -14.72
C ALA A 142 11.72 23.02 -15.64
N SER A 143 11.31 22.38 -16.74
CA SER A 143 10.35 22.90 -17.73
C SER A 143 8.88 22.76 -17.32
N ALA A 144 8.60 22.18 -16.15
CA ALA A 144 7.27 21.94 -15.61
C ALA A 144 7.05 22.68 -14.28
N ASP A 145 5.80 22.70 -13.83
CA ASP A 145 5.42 23.26 -12.53
C ASP A 145 5.54 22.22 -11.42
N VAL A 146 5.33 20.95 -11.73
CA VAL A 146 5.43 19.80 -10.80
C VAL A 146 6.07 18.62 -11.54
N ALA A 147 7.01 17.93 -10.90
CA ALA A 147 7.53 16.66 -11.40
C ALA A 147 6.80 15.49 -10.74
N VAL A 148 6.26 14.58 -11.55
CA VAL A 148 5.65 13.33 -11.10
C VAL A 148 6.57 12.19 -11.50
N VAL A 149 7.23 11.59 -10.51
CA VAL A 149 8.29 10.60 -10.70
C VAL A 149 7.73 9.21 -10.35
N PHE A 150 7.62 8.35 -11.36
CA PHE A 150 7.11 6.99 -11.29
C PHE A 150 8.25 5.99 -11.14
N VAL A 151 8.39 5.43 -9.94
CA VAL A 151 9.44 4.47 -9.57
C VAL A 151 8.81 3.20 -8.99
N GLY A 152 9.63 2.20 -8.71
CA GLY A 152 9.22 1.02 -7.96
C GLY A 152 9.93 -0.24 -8.46
N GLU A 153 9.16 -1.28 -8.74
CA GLU A 153 9.67 -2.60 -9.10
C GLU A 153 9.00 -3.13 -10.38
N GLU A 154 9.75 -3.84 -11.22
CA GLU A 154 9.18 -4.71 -12.27
C GLU A 154 8.32 -5.82 -11.63
N ALA A 155 7.26 -6.28 -12.30
CA ALA A 155 6.32 -7.26 -11.75
C ALA A 155 7.02 -8.56 -11.28
N ILE A 156 8.04 -8.99 -12.03
CA ILE A 156 8.84 -10.19 -11.77
C ILE A 156 9.64 -10.14 -10.47
N LEU A 157 9.85 -8.95 -9.88
CA LEU A 157 10.62 -8.82 -8.64
C LEU A 157 9.82 -9.20 -7.40
N SER A 158 8.54 -9.55 -7.56
CA SER A 158 7.65 -10.04 -6.51
C SER A 158 6.98 -11.35 -6.94
N GLY A 159 6.29 -12.01 -6.00
CA GLY A 159 5.66 -13.31 -6.23
C GLY A 159 6.54 -14.49 -5.83
N GLU A 160 6.18 -15.68 -6.32
CA GLU A 160 6.84 -16.94 -5.94
C GLU A 160 8.31 -16.96 -6.37
N ALA A 161 9.19 -17.40 -5.47
CA ALA A 161 10.64 -17.54 -5.68
C ALA A 161 11.44 -16.24 -5.98
N HIS A 162 10.88 -15.06 -5.68
CA HIS A 162 11.54 -13.76 -5.90
C HIS A 162 11.77 -12.98 -4.59
N SER A 163 12.54 -13.59 -3.67
CA SER A 163 12.95 -12.94 -2.41
C SER A 163 14.08 -11.94 -2.65
N LEU A 164 13.97 -10.75 -2.06
CA LEU A 164 15.02 -9.73 -2.08
C LEU A 164 15.63 -9.57 -0.67
N SER A 165 16.96 -9.51 -0.60
CA SER A 165 17.69 -9.21 0.64
C SER A 165 17.78 -7.71 0.94
N ASP A 166 17.52 -6.87 -0.07
CA ASP A 166 17.39 -5.42 0.03
C ASP A 166 16.06 -5.02 -0.63
N ILE A 167 15.24 -4.22 0.07
CA ILE A 167 13.93 -3.74 -0.40
C ILE A 167 13.91 -2.21 -0.58
N ASN A 168 15.08 -1.60 -0.73
CA ASN A 168 15.20 -0.24 -1.22
C ASN A 168 14.71 -0.13 -2.68
N LEU A 169 14.50 1.10 -3.17
CA LEU A 169 14.36 1.32 -4.61
C LEU A 169 15.61 0.77 -5.34
N ILE A 170 15.38 -0.18 -6.26
CA ILE A 170 16.43 -0.90 -6.99
C ILE A 170 16.96 -0.06 -8.18
N GLY A 171 18.12 -0.44 -8.72
CA GLY A 171 18.78 0.29 -9.80
C GLY A 171 19.29 1.65 -9.32
N VAL A 172 19.23 2.65 -10.18
CA VAL A 172 19.61 4.06 -9.86
C VAL A 172 18.40 4.97 -9.66
N GLN A 173 17.23 4.42 -9.31
CA GLN A 173 15.97 5.19 -9.16
C GLN A 173 16.06 6.26 -8.05
N SER A 174 16.72 5.96 -6.92
CA SER A 174 16.97 6.95 -5.87
C SER A 174 17.83 8.12 -6.37
N ASP A 175 18.81 7.87 -7.23
CA ASP A 175 19.68 8.92 -7.79
C ASP A 175 18.97 9.73 -8.87
N LEU A 176 18.07 9.10 -9.64
CA LEU A 176 17.15 9.81 -10.53
C LEU A 176 16.29 10.80 -9.73
N LEU A 177 15.72 10.37 -8.61
CA LEU A 177 14.89 11.22 -7.75
C LEU A 177 15.68 12.43 -7.22
N LYS A 178 16.94 12.23 -6.80
CA LYS A 178 17.86 13.32 -6.40
C LYS A 178 18.09 14.30 -7.55
N ALA A 179 18.38 13.80 -8.74
CA ALA A 179 18.63 14.61 -9.93
C ALA A 179 17.39 15.45 -10.28
N VAL A 180 16.19 14.84 -10.25
CA VAL A 180 14.93 15.55 -10.48
C VAL A 180 14.69 16.63 -9.41
N LYS A 181 14.88 16.32 -8.12
CA LYS A 181 14.70 17.29 -7.04
C LYS A 181 15.63 18.50 -7.17
N SER A 182 16.84 18.31 -7.70
CA SER A 182 17.80 19.40 -7.94
C SER A 182 17.30 20.46 -8.94
N ALA A 183 16.26 20.17 -9.72
CA ALA A 183 15.59 21.15 -10.59
C ALA A 183 14.81 22.23 -9.81
N GLY A 184 14.62 22.07 -8.49
CA GLY A 184 13.97 23.05 -7.63
C GLY A 184 12.45 23.08 -7.75
N LYS A 185 11.83 22.08 -8.39
CA LYS A 185 10.38 21.95 -8.52
C LYS A 185 9.80 21.03 -7.44
N PRO A 186 8.51 21.19 -7.09
CA PRO A 186 7.79 20.19 -6.30
C PRO A 186 7.85 18.82 -6.98
N VAL A 187 8.11 17.78 -6.19
CA VAL A 187 8.23 16.39 -6.64
C VAL A 187 7.15 15.54 -5.98
N VAL A 188 6.33 14.91 -6.81
CA VAL A 188 5.38 13.86 -6.41
C VAL A 188 6.00 12.52 -6.78
N LEU A 189 6.28 11.69 -5.78
CA LEU A 189 6.77 10.33 -5.96
C LEU A 189 5.58 9.36 -6.04
N VAL A 190 5.46 8.65 -7.15
CA VAL A 190 4.48 7.58 -7.35
C VAL A 190 5.22 6.25 -7.37
N ILE A 191 4.88 5.35 -6.44
CA ILE A 191 5.57 4.07 -6.28
C ILE A 191 4.64 2.93 -6.72
N MET A 192 5.12 2.11 -7.65
CA MET A 192 4.46 0.86 -8.04
C MET A 192 5.33 -0.36 -7.69
N ALA A 193 4.92 -1.16 -6.71
CA ALA A 193 5.72 -2.29 -6.22
C ALA A 193 4.87 -3.41 -5.58
N GLY A 194 5.39 -4.62 -5.52
CA GLY A 194 4.68 -5.80 -4.98
C GLY A 194 4.80 -5.99 -3.46
N ARG A 195 5.59 -5.15 -2.77
CA ARG A 195 5.91 -5.26 -1.34
C ARG A 195 6.12 -3.89 -0.70
N PRO A 196 6.12 -3.79 0.65
CA PRO A 196 6.71 -2.65 1.34
C PRO A 196 8.16 -2.43 0.92
N LEU A 197 8.55 -1.17 0.73
CA LEU A 197 9.92 -0.76 0.39
C LEU A 197 10.52 0.10 1.51
N THR A 198 11.84 0.07 1.65
CA THR A 198 12.60 0.95 2.54
C THR A 198 12.93 2.25 1.78
N ILE A 199 12.05 3.24 1.93
CA ILE A 199 12.11 4.50 1.15
C ILE A 199 12.53 5.72 1.97
N GLU A 200 12.96 5.54 3.23
CA GLU A 200 13.26 6.66 4.13
C GLU A 200 14.28 7.63 3.52
N ARG A 201 15.32 7.10 2.88
CA ARG A 201 16.37 7.88 2.22
C ARG A 201 15.90 8.67 1.00
N ASP A 202 14.76 8.31 0.43
CA ASP A 202 14.16 8.96 -0.74
C ASP A 202 13.22 10.11 -0.34
N LEU A 203 12.67 10.06 0.88
CA LEU A 203 11.69 11.04 1.38
C LEU A 203 12.17 12.51 1.36
N PRO A 204 13.45 12.86 1.58
CA PRO A 204 13.92 14.24 1.45
C PRO A 204 13.73 14.82 0.04
N TYR A 205 13.63 13.96 -0.98
CA TYR A 205 13.53 14.37 -2.38
C TYR A 205 12.09 14.34 -2.92
N ALA A 206 11.11 13.96 -2.10
CA ALA A 206 9.70 13.89 -2.46
C ALA A 206 8.86 14.83 -1.56
N ASP A 207 8.06 15.70 -2.16
CA ASP A 207 7.14 16.59 -1.44
C ASP A 207 5.77 15.92 -1.20
N ALA A 208 5.41 14.94 -2.04
CA ALA A 208 4.31 14.01 -1.82
C ALA A 208 4.70 12.59 -2.25
N VAL A 209 4.12 11.58 -1.62
CA VAL A 209 4.36 10.16 -1.92
C VAL A 209 3.03 9.42 -2.00
N LEU A 210 2.74 8.85 -3.16
CA LEU A 210 1.59 7.98 -3.40
C LEU A 210 2.11 6.55 -3.68
N PHE A 211 1.64 5.59 -2.88
CA PHE A 211 2.01 4.18 -3.03
C PHE A 211 0.82 3.40 -3.60
N ASN A 212 1.01 2.78 -4.76
CA ASN A 212 -0.07 2.22 -5.58
C ASN A 212 -0.02 0.69 -5.72
N PHE A 213 0.89 0.01 -5.02
CA PHE A 213 1.20 -1.41 -5.28
C PHE A 213 1.42 -1.64 -6.79
N HIS A 214 0.97 -2.77 -7.34
CA HIS A 214 0.74 -2.90 -8.78
C HIS A 214 -0.75 -2.71 -9.07
N PRO A 215 -1.17 -1.58 -9.67
CA PRO A 215 -2.57 -1.18 -9.71
C PRO A 215 -3.40 -1.83 -10.84
N GLY A 216 -2.85 -2.80 -11.57
CA GLY A 216 -3.60 -3.57 -12.55
C GLY A 216 -3.85 -2.84 -13.88
N THR A 217 -4.86 -3.28 -14.62
CA THR A 217 -5.15 -2.83 -15.99
C THR A 217 -5.47 -1.34 -16.08
N MET A 218 -6.07 -0.76 -15.05
CA MET A 218 -6.57 0.63 -15.04
C MET A 218 -5.84 1.54 -14.04
N GLY A 219 -4.60 1.17 -13.70
CA GLY A 219 -3.76 1.92 -12.78
C GLY A 219 -3.42 3.34 -13.23
N GLY A 220 -3.13 3.55 -14.51
CA GLY A 220 -2.84 4.88 -15.05
C GLY A 220 -3.97 5.88 -14.81
N PRO A 221 -5.20 5.61 -15.30
CA PRO A 221 -6.35 6.47 -15.04
C PRO A 221 -6.64 6.67 -13.55
N ALA A 222 -6.56 5.61 -12.74
CA ALA A 222 -6.76 5.69 -11.28
C ALA A 222 -5.75 6.60 -10.59
N ILE A 223 -4.47 6.49 -10.94
CA ILE A 223 -3.42 7.37 -10.41
C ILE A 223 -3.70 8.82 -10.79
N LEU A 224 -4.08 9.10 -12.04
CA LEU A 224 -4.40 10.48 -12.46
C LEU A 224 -5.67 11.01 -11.79
N ASP A 225 -6.68 10.19 -11.51
CA ASP A 225 -7.84 10.62 -10.71
C ASP A 225 -7.43 11.12 -9.33
N LEU A 226 -6.48 10.41 -8.69
CA LEU A 226 -5.94 10.79 -7.40
C LEU A 226 -5.09 12.05 -7.52
N LEU A 227 -4.11 12.08 -8.44
CA LEU A 227 -3.20 13.21 -8.60
C LEU A 227 -3.93 14.54 -8.85
N TYR A 228 -5.04 14.52 -9.59
CA TYR A 228 -5.85 15.71 -9.89
C TYR A 228 -7.05 15.91 -8.95
N GLY A 229 -7.19 15.09 -7.90
CA GLY A 229 -8.24 15.25 -6.90
C GLY A 229 -9.66 14.93 -7.39
N LYS A 230 -9.81 14.22 -8.51
CA LYS A 230 -11.10 13.63 -8.92
C LYS A 230 -11.54 12.53 -7.96
N ALA A 231 -10.57 11.88 -7.31
CA ALA A 231 -10.76 11.00 -6.17
C ALA A 231 -9.85 11.41 -5.01
N ASN A 232 -10.28 11.12 -3.78
CA ASN A 232 -9.49 11.35 -2.56
C ASN A 232 -8.85 10.02 -2.12
N PRO A 233 -7.51 9.96 -1.93
CA PRO A 233 -6.85 8.77 -1.41
C PRO A 233 -7.50 8.28 -0.10
N SER A 234 -7.80 6.98 -0.05
CA SER A 234 -8.47 6.34 1.10
C SER A 234 -7.88 4.98 1.49
N GLY A 235 -6.82 4.54 0.80
CA GLY A 235 -6.10 3.32 1.16
C GLY A 235 -5.36 3.51 2.49
N LYS A 236 -5.25 2.41 3.25
CA LYS A 236 -4.43 2.31 4.46
C LYS A 236 -3.52 1.09 4.33
N LEU A 237 -2.30 1.19 4.84
CA LEU A 237 -1.29 0.13 4.73
C LEU A 237 -1.75 -1.16 5.44
N PRO A 238 -1.83 -2.30 4.73
CA PRO A 238 -2.12 -3.59 5.36
C PRO A 238 -0.86 -4.26 5.94
N VAL A 239 0.32 -3.69 5.73
CA VAL A 239 1.62 -4.19 6.21
C VAL A 239 2.48 -3.01 6.64
N THR A 240 3.27 -3.19 7.69
CA THR A 240 4.23 -2.19 8.20
C THR A 240 5.35 -1.93 7.18
N PHE A 241 5.70 -0.66 6.97
CA PHE A 241 6.90 -0.27 6.24
C PHE A 241 8.04 -0.04 7.23
N VAL A 242 9.13 -0.77 7.06
CA VAL A 242 10.36 -0.60 7.85
C VAL A 242 11.22 0.53 7.26
N ARG A 243 12.08 1.08 8.11
CA ARG A 243 13.11 2.06 7.72
C ARG A 243 14.24 1.39 6.95
N GLU A 244 14.63 0.21 7.43
CA GLU A 244 15.72 -0.59 6.89
C GLU A 244 15.39 -2.09 7.00
N VAL A 245 15.99 -2.91 6.14
CA VAL A 245 15.79 -4.38 6.14
C VAL A 245 16.20 -5.05 7.46
N GLY A 246 17.14 -4.45 8.20
CA GLY A 246 17.59 -4.94 9.50
C GLY A 246 16.51 -4.95 10.58
N GLN A 247 15.41 -4.20 10.38
CA GLN A 247 14.26 -4.20 11.29
C GLN A 247 13.31 -5.39 11.07
N ILE A 248 13.48 -6.18 10.00
CA ILE A 248 12.57 -7.28 9.69
C ILE A 248 12.87 -8.48 10.62
N PRO A 249 11.84 -9.09 11.25
CA PRO A 249 10.42 -8.78 11.14
C PRO A 249 9.94 -7.65 12.08
N MET A 250 9.19 -6.69 11.53
CA MET A 250 8.49 -5.65 12.28
C MET A 250 7.00 -5.62 11.90
N TYR A 251 6.13 -5.74 12.90
CA TYR A 251 4.69 -5.83 12.72
C TYR A 251 3.97 -5.22 13.94
N TYR A 252 2.78 -4.66 13.74
CA TYR A 252 2.10 -3.83 14.75
C TYR A 252 1.59 -4.61 15.97
N ASN A 253 1.21 -5.88 15.78
CA ASN A 253 0.73 -6.79 16.81
C ASN A 253 1.88 -7.60 17.43
N HIS A 254 2.98 -6.90 17.74
CA HIS A 254 4.12 -7.47 18.43
C HIS A 254 3.88 -7.61 19.94
N ASN A 255 4.71 -8.40 20.59
CA ASN A 255 4.74 -8.50 22.05
C ASN A 255 5.43 -7.28 22.67
N ASN A 256 5.07 -6.93 23.91
CA ASN A 256 5.63 -5.76 24.61
C ASN A 256 7.12 -5.91 24.99
N THR A 257 7.61 -7.16 25.07
CA THR A 257 8.91 -7.53 25.70
C THR A 257 8.97 -7.18 27.19
N GLY A 258 10.02 -7.64 27.87
CA GLY A 258 10.29 -7.27 29.28
C GLY A 258 10.94 -5.90 29.47
N ARG A 259 11.43 -5.29 28.38
CA ARG A 259 12.10 -3.97 28.39
C ARG A 259 11.69 -3.17 27.14
N PRO A 260 10.41 -2.77 27.06
CA PRO A 260 9.92 -1.98 25.92
C PRO A 260 10.70 -0.68 25.80
N PRO A 261 10.82 -0.13 24.58
CA PRO A 261 11.32 1.22 24.41
C PRO A 261 10.48 2.27 25.16
N MET A 262 11.16 3.24 25.76
CA MET A 262 10.60 4.28 26.62
C MET A 262 10.44 5.62 25.89
N GLY A 263 11.01 5.76 24.68
CA GLY A 263 10.95 6.97 23.86
C GLY A 263 12.04 8.01 24.17
N ASN A 264 12.99 7.66 25.02
CA ASN A 264 14.15 8.48 25.40
C ASN A 264 15.48 7.74 25.17
N GLU A 265 15.46 6.73 24.30
CA GLU A 265 16.64 5.97 23.88
C GLU A 265 17.73 6.85 23.25
N THR A 266 18.99 6.51 23.52
CA THR A 266 20.14 7.14 22.85
C THR A 266 20.30 6.54 21.46
N MET A 267 20.13 7.35 20.42
CA MET A 267 20.36 6.94 19.02
C MET A 267 21.85 6.98 18.69
N LEU A 268 22.27 6.23 17.66
CA LEU A 268 23.65 6.11 17.19
C LEU A 268 24.32 7.48 17.00
N LYS A 269 23.59 8.42 16.39
CA LYS A 269 24.07 9.78 16.11
C LYS A 269 24.29 10.64 17.36
N ASP A 270 23.67 10.27 18.48
CA ASP A 270 23.70 11.03 19.74
C ASP A 270 24.73 10.45 20.73
N ILE A 271 25.46 9.39 20.33
CA ILE A 271 26.54 8.80 21.12
C ILE A 271 27.77 9.72 21.05
N PRO A 272 28.27 10.23 22.19
CA PRO A 272 29.47 11.06 22.21
C PRO A 272 30.72 10.32 21.72
N LEU A 273 31.67 11.06 21.13
CA LEU A 273 33.02 10.55 20.91
C LEU A 273 33.63 10.13 22.25
N GLU A 274 34.38 9.03 22.27
CA GLU A 274 34.99 8.46 23.49
C GLU A 274 33.96 8.09 24.59
N ALA A 275 32.70 7.83 24.21
CA ALA A 275 31.70 7.30 25.14
C ALA A 275 32.24 6.03 25.84
N GLY A 276 32.08 5.98 27.16
CA GLY A 276 32.48 4.82 27.95
C GLY A 276 31.75 3.55 27.51
N GLN A 277 32.40 2.39 27.67
CA GLN A 277 31.84 1.06 27.34
C GLN A 277 30.78 0.63 28.37
N THR A 278 29.67 1.38 28.42
CA THR A 278 28.52 1.16 29.30
C THR A 278 27.24 1.11 28.48
N SER A 279 26.16 0.57 29.07
CA SER A 279 24.87 0.52 28.38
C SER A 279 24.31 1.93 28.13
N LEU A 280 23.88 2.19 26.90
CA LEU A 280 23.22 3.44 26.48
C LEU A 280 21.70 3.44 26.72
N GLY A 281 21.23 2.43 27.45
CA GLY A 281 19.83 2.05 27.58
C GLY A 281 19.70 0.54 27.44
N ASN A 282 18.85 -0.05 28.27
CA ASN A 282 18.60 -1.50 28.27
C ASN A 282 17.23 -1.84 27.67
N THR A 283 16.77 -1.09 26.68
CA THR A 283 15.45 -1.28 26.04
C THR A 283 15.58 -1.95 24.67
N SER A 284 14.47 -2.49 24.16
CA SER A 284 14.43 -3.27 22.91
C SER A 284 14.30 -2.38 21.67
N PHE A 285 15.41 -1.78 21.20
CA PHE A 285 15.46 -0.94 20.00
C PHE A 285 16.81 -1.07 19.26
N TYR A 286 16.89 -0.54 18.04
CA TYR A 286 18.13 -0.44 17.28
C TYR A 286 18.74 0.97 17.40
N LEU A 287 20.05 1.09 17.58
CA LEU A 287 20.71 2.40 17.75
C LEU A 287 20.61 3.28 16.49
N ASP A 288 20.73 2.69 15.30
CA ASP A 288 20.69 3.36 14.00
C ASP A 288 19.26 3.61 13.50
N SER A 289 18.38 2.63 13.66
CA SER A 289 17.03 2.62 13.09
C SER A 289 15.91 2.91 14.11
N GLY A 290 16.21 2.93 15.41
CA GLY A 290 15.24 3.22 16.46
C GLY A 290 14.23 2.09 16.68
N LYS A 291 13.10 2.45 17.31
CA LYS A 291 12.01 1.52 17.66
C LYS A 291 10.83 1.51 16.69
N ASP A 292 10.63 2.62 15.97
CA ASP A 292 9.40 2.87 15.22
C ASP A 292 9.58 2.48 13.75
N PRO A 293 8.50 1.98 13.10
CA PRO A 293 8.51 1.78 11.66
C PRO A 293 8.61 3.11 10.92
N LEU A 294 8.86 3.05 9.61
CA LEU A 294 8.73 4.20 8.73
C LEU A 294 7.26 4.60 8.58
N TYR A 295 6.40 3.63 8.26
CA TYR A 295 4.95 3.80 8.29
C TYR A 295 4.30 2.59 8.99
N PRO A 296 3.45 2.79 10.00
CA PRO A 296 2.82 1.70 10.72
C PRO A 296 1.68 1.05 9.92
N PHE A 297 1.28 -0.16 10.32
CA PHE A 297 0.03 -0.78 9.90
C PHE A 297 -1.15 0.19 10.08
N GLY A 298 -2.05 0.24 9.10
CA GLY A 298 -3.22 1.11 9.12
C GLY A 298 -2.96 2.57 8.76
N TYR A 299 -1.72 2.94 8.41
CA TYR A 299 -1.36 4.30 8.01
C TYR A 299 -1.82 4.63 6.59
N GLY A 300 -2.25 5.87 6.38
CA GLY A 300 -2.57 6.43 5.07
C GLY A 300 -3.27 7.77 5.23
N LEU A 301 -2.76 8.78 4.53
CA LEU A 301 -3.28 10.14 4.55
C LEU A 301 -4.48 10.28 3.60
N SER A 302 -5.15 11.42 3.70
CA SER A 302 -6.24 11.86 2.83
C SER A 302 -6.00 13.33 2.43
N TYR A 303 -6.69 13.82 1.41
CA TYR A 303 -6.77 15.25 1.11
C TYR A 303 -7.64 16.03 2.09
N THR A 304 -8.36 15.33 2.97
CA THR A 304 -9.08 15.92 4.09
C THR A 304 -8.56 15.37 5.42
N THR A 305 -9.04 15.92 6.54
CA THR A 305 -8.70 15.48 7.88
C THR A 305 -9.92 14.92 8.60
N PHE A 306 -9.69 13.92 9.46
CA PHE A 306 -10.73 13.29 10.25
C PHE A 306 -10.40 13.41 11.74
N GLU A 307 -11.40 13.79 12.52
CA GLU A 307 -11.32 13.86 13.97
C GLU A 307 -12.17 12.75 14.59
N TYR A 308 -11.60 12.07 15.58
CA TYR A 308 -12.29 11.06 16.39
C TYR A 308 -12.59 11.65 17.76
N SER A 309 -13.83 11.52 18.21
CA SER A 309 -14.30 12.03 19.51
C SER A 309 -15.30 11.08 20.15
N ASP A 310 -15.57 11.29 21.45
CA ASP A 310 -16.62 10.58 22.18
C ASP A 310 -16.56 9.04 22.09
N LEU A 311 -15.36 8.46 22.26
CA LEU A 311 -15.23 7.00 22.40
C LEU A 311 -16.01 6.53 23.63
N ARG A 312 -17.02 5.68 23.42
CA ARG A 312 -17.90 5.15 24.46
C ARG A 312 -17.99 3.64 24.36
N LEU A 313 -18.09 3.03 25.52
CA LEU A 313 -18.37 1.61 25.68
C LEU A 313 -19.80 1.46 26.21
N SER A 314 -20.56 0.49 25.72
CA SER A 314 -21.89 0.21 26.26
C SER A 314 -21.85 -0.26 27.73
N SER A 315 -20.72 -0.82 28.17
CA SER A 315 -20.44 -1.19 29.55
C SER A 315 -18.92 -1.20 29.82
N SER A 316 -18.51 -1.03 31.07
CA SER A 316 -17.12 -1.23 31.52
C SER A 316 -16.79 -2.70 31.84
N SER A 317 -17.80 -3.56 31.89
CA SER A 317 -17.65 -5.01 32.14
C SER A 317 -18.75 -5.79 31.41
N ILE A 318 -18.42 -6.99 30.93
CA ILE A 318 -19.36 -7.90 30.28
C ILE A 318 -19.18 -9.32 30.83
N ASN A 319 -20.25 -10.10 30.85
CA ASN A 319 -20.19 -11.53 31.15
C ASN A 319 -19.88 -12.33 29.88
N MET A 320 -19.40 -13.57 30.03
CA MET A 320 -19.24 -14.50 28.90
C MET A 320 -20.56 -14.72 28.17
N GLY A 321 -20.48 -14.87 26.84
CA GLY A 321 -21.63 -14.98 25.93
C GLY A 321 -22.37 -13.66 25.69
N ARG A 322 -21.79 -12.50 26.07
CA ARG A 322 -22.39 -11.18 25.87
C ARG A 322 -21.53 -10.34 24.92
N GLU A 323 -22.19 -9.35 24.32
CA GLU A 323 -21.54 -8.40 23.43
C GLU A 323 -21.24 -7.06 24.13
N LEU A 324 -20.13 -6.44 23.74
CA LEU A 324 -19.78 -5.06 24.05
C LEU A 324 -19.88 -4.22 22.78
N THR A 325 -20.55 -3.07 22.87
CA THR A 325 -20.58 -2.09 21.77
C THR A 325 -19.57 -1.00 22.06
N VAL A 326 -18.70 -0.74 21.09
CA VAL A 326 -17.75 0.38 21.08
C VAL A 326 -18.24 1.39 20.06
N SER A 327 -18.65 2.57 20.51
CA SER A 327 -19.10 3.65 19.62
C SER A 327 -18.12 4.80 19.63
N VAL A 328 -17.88 5.42 18.47
CA VAL A 328 -17.03 6.62 18.33
C VAL A 328 -17.62 7.56 17.29
N ASN A 329 -17.53 8.85 17.52
CA ASN A 329 -17.91 9.86 16.53
C ASN A 329 -16.70 10.18 15.64
N ILE A 330 -16.93 10.20 14.33
CA ILE A 330 -15.94 10.58 13.33
C ILE A 330 -16.47 11.79 12.57
N ARG A 331 -15.67 12.84 12.51
CA ARG A 331 -15.99 14.06 11.76
C ARG A 331 -14.96 14.31 10.67
N ASN A 332 -15.43 14.62 9.47
CA ASN A 332 -14.58 15.20 8.43
C ASN A 332 -14.40 16.69 8.74
N THR A 333 -13.19 17.09 9.11
CA THR A 333 -12.86 18.46 9.55
C THR A 333 -12.20 19.30 8.47
N GLY A 334 -11.89 18.72 7.29
CA GLY A 334 -11.33 19.46 6.17
C GLY A 334 -12.39 19.96 5.19
N ASN A 335 -11.91 20.42 4.03
CA ASN A 335 -12.70 21.13 3.02
C ASN A 335 -13.11 20.25 1.83
N SER A 336 -12.83 18.95 1.88
CA SER A 336 -13.11 18.01 0.80
C SER A 336 -13.79 16.76 1.34
N ASP A 337 -14.66 16.18 0.54
CA ASP A 337 -15.25 14.86 0.82
C ASP A 337 -14.13 13.81 0.86
N GLY A 338 -14.31 12.78 1.67
CA GLY A 338 -13.30 11.74 1.84
C GLY A 338 -13.82 10.49 2.51
N THR A 339 -13.03 9.43 2.40
CA THR A 339 -13.32 8.14 3.04
C THR A 339 -12.22 7.82 4.03
N GLU A 340 -12.59 7.57 5.28
CA GLU A 340 -11.70 7.14 6.35
C GLU A 340 -11.91 5.65 6.66
N VAL A 341 -10.84 4.94 7.03
CA VAL A 341 -10.93 3.57 7.53
C VAL A 341 -10.74 3.57 9.03
N ALA A 342 -11.86 3.60 9.76
CA ALA A 342 -11.86 3.52 11.21
C ALA A 342 -11.48 2.12 11.66
N GLN A 343 -10.48 2.01 12.52
CA GLN A 343 -9.87 0.75 12.93
C GLN A 343 -10.01 0.55 14.43
N LEU A 344 -10.60 -0.58 14.84
CA LEU A 344 -10.74 -0.97 16.23
C LEU A 344 -9.63 -1.95 16.61
N TYR A 345 -8.85 -1.57 17.62
CA TYR A 345 -7.81 -2.40 18.21
C TYR A 345 -8.14 -2.74 19.66
N ILE A 346 -7.82 -3.97 20.07
CA ILE A 346 -7.93 -4.43 21.46
C ILE A 346 -6.55 -4.85 21.97
N ARG A 347 -6.31 -4.61 23.25
CA ARG A 347 -5.20 -5.20 24.00
C ARG A 347 -5.74 -5.99 25.18
N ASP A 348 -5.40 -7.26 25.22
CA ASP A 348 -5.53 -8.07 26.43
C ASP A 348 -4.32 -7.78 27.33
N LEU A 349 -4.55 -7.16 28.49
CA LEU A 349 -3.49 -6.63 29.33
C LEU A 349 -2.71 -7.73 30.07
N VAL A 350 -3.39 -8.83 30.43
CA VAL A 350 -2.81 -9.92 31.23
C VAL A 350 -3.40 -11.25 30.75
N GLY A 351 -2.55 -12.11 30.19
CA GLY A 351 -2.91 -13.47 29.79
C GLY A 351 -1.99 -14.51 30.45
N SER A 352 -2.41 -15.77 30.42
CA SER A 352 -1.55 -16.91 30.79
C SER A 352 -0.36 -17.08 29.84
N VAL A 353 -0.46 -16.51 28.64
CA VAL A 353 0.61 -16.33 27.67
C VAL A 353 0.71 -14.84 27.30
N ILE A 354 1.89 -14.42 26.85
CA ILE A 354 2.11 -13.03 26.42
C ILE A 354 1.11 -12.65 25.31
N ARG A 355 0.53 -11.46 25.42
CA ARG A 355 -0.46 -10.92 24.49
C ARG A 355 0.16 -9.76 23.70
N PRO A 356 -0.21 -9.58 22.43
CA PRO A 356 0.25 -8.44 21.63
C PRO A 356 -0.11 -7.09 22.25
N VAL A 357 0.68 -6.05 21.96
CA VAL A 357 0.42 -4.68 22.42
C VAL A 357 -0.88 -4.10 21.88
N LYS A 358 -1.37 -4.62 20.75
CA LYS A 358 -2.70 -4.38 20.17
C LYS A 358 -2.99 -5.40 19.07
N GLU A 359 -4.25 -5.72 18.84
CA GLU A 359 -4.72 -6.60 17.75
C GLU A 359 -5.93 -5.94 17.07
N LEU A 360 -5.96 -5.89 15.73
CA LEU A 360 -7.12 -5.43 14.97
C LEU A 360 -8.30 -6.40 15.19
N LYS A 361 -9.47 -5.88 15.55
CA LYS A 361 -10.70 -6.67 15.76
C LYS A 361 -11.87 -6.21 14.91
N GLY A 362 -11.77 -5.07 14.27
CA GLY A 362 -12.77 -4.60 13.32
C GLY A 362 -12.30 -3.35 12.58
N PHE A 363 -12.89 -3.10 11.42
CA PHE A 363 -12.71 -1.84 10.70
C PHE A 363 -13.99 -1.48 9.95
N GLN A 364 -14.19 -0.19 9.69
CA GLN A 364 -15.27 0.33 8.88
C GLN A 364 -14.74 1.39 7.92
N ARG A 365 -15.09 1.28 6.63
CA ARG A 365 -14.87 2.33 5.64
C ARG A 365 -16.03 3.32 5.72
N VAL A 366 -15.73 4.56 6.06
CA VAL A 366 -16.72 5.61 6.34
C VAL A 366 -16.49 6.76 5.38
N HIS A 367 -17.41 6.94 4.43
CA HIS A 367 -17.45 8.12 3.58
C HIS A 367 -18.15 9.26 4.31
N LEU A 368 -17.54 10.45 4.27
CA LEU A 368 -18.06 11.67 4.91
C LEU A 368 -17.85 12.86 3.98
N LYS A 369 -18.90 13.65 3.80
CA LYS A 369 -18.79 14.97 3.17
C LYS A 369 -18.00 15.94 4.05
N ALA A 370 -17.45 17.00 3.46
CA ALA A 370 -16.79 18.07 4.22
C ALA A 370 -17.70 18.59 5.36
N GLY A 371 -17.20 18.58 6.60
CA GLY A 371 -17.93 19.00 7.79
C GLY A 371 -18.89 17.95 8.40
N GLU A 372 -19.18 16.85 7.70
CA GLU A 372 -20.09 15.79 8.16
C GLU A 372 -19.52 15.04 9.37
N SER A 373 -20.40 14.64 10.29
CA SER A 373 -20.08 13.78 11.44
C SER A 373 -20.96 12.54 11.44
N LYS A 374 -20.38 11.40 11.81
CA LYS A 374 -21.08 10.12 11.92
C LYS A 374 -20.60 9.34 13.13
N VAL A 375 -21.55 8.84 13.92
CA VAL A 375 -21.27 7.84 14.95
C VAL A 375 -21.17 6.47 14.27
N ILE A 376 -20.07 5.77 14.54
CA ILE A 376 -19.91 4.37 14.12
C ILE A 376 -19.84 3.46 15.35
N GLU A 377 -20.24 2.21 15.16
CA GLU A 377 -20.30 1.22 16.23
C GLU A 377 -19.63 -0.08 15.82
N PHE A 378 -18.79 -0.61 16.69
CA PHE A 378 -18.24 -1.94 16.59
C PHE A 378 -18.85 -2.84 17.66
N ARG A 379 -19.12 -4.09 17.31
CA ARG A 379 -19.60 -5.10 18.25
C ARG A 379 -18.49 -6.10 18.52
N LEU A 380 -18.24 -6.36 19.79
CA LEU A 380 -17.24 -7.30 20.27
C LEU A 380 -17.94 -8.42 21.04
N SER A 381 -17.71 -9.65 20.63
CA SER A 381 -18.17 -10.84 21.33
C SER A 381 -17.07 -11.41 22.21
N THR A 382 -17.45 -12.08 23.30
CA THR A 382 -16.55 -12.93 24.10
C THR A 382 -16.36 -14.33 23.50
N GLU A 383 -17.17 -14.70 22.50
CA GLU A 383 -17.11 -15.99 21.79
C GLU A 383 -16.11 -16.00 20.63
#